data_AF-A0A0G1UC57-F1
#
_entry.id   AF-A0A0G1UC57-F1
#
_cell.length_a   1.000
_cell.length_b   1.000
_cell.length_c   1.000
_cell.angle_alpha   90.00
_cell.angle_beta   90.00
_cell.angle_gamma   90.00
#
_symmetry.space_group_name_H-M   'P 1'
#
loop_
_entity.id
_entity.type
_entity.pdbx_description
1 polymer ?
#
loop_
_entity_poly.entity_id
_entity_poly.type
_entity_poly.pdbx_seq_one_letter_code
_entity_poly.pdbx_strand_id
1 'polypeptide(L)'
;MSHPYEQPFEDALERADLEIALKKARGVLAAAAIRETDFTDLYDAARIKHDIDNANSREAGFRANQAPESREMKMLADVFEAIVIEQGELNDWFGPNAFTRKTSRYDDYENGIDAIVEFEKPQEATHLGLGIDVTFTADTSKKFGRITDQIKAGRLPRIKYFSSERLHIRGELRNVPAVIIGASRKTIQELIPVWMERDNKELARHKIQFMILEEIKIQLEAFKAYALKNGKTDVANRYREALEIVKAILAGKAAFRKEISDDELKTDPVFFSIQDYIQRWRKSFGV
;
A
#
# COMPACT_ATOMS: atom_id res chain seq x y z
N MET A 1 -14.03 34.08 -36.49
CA MET A 1 -14.26 32.64 -36.31
C MET A 1 -12.91 31.96 -36.40
N SER A 2 -12.32 31.65 -35.25
CA SER A 2 -11.06 30.90 -35.15
C SER A 2 -11.07 30.16 -33.83
N HIS A 3 -11.18 28.84 -33.92
CA HIS A 3 -11.12 27.85 -32.85
C HIS A 3 -10.40 26.63 -33.46
N PRO A 4 -9.72 25.79 -32.67
CA PRO A 4 -8.84 26.08 -31.54
C PRO A 4 -7.53 25.26 -31.58
N TYR A 5 -6.57 25.65 -30.73
CA TYR A 5 -5.61 24.80 -30.01
C TYR A 5 -5.32 23.38 -30.54
N GLU A 6 -4.19 23.25 -31.22
CA GLU A 6 -3.33 22.06 -31.08
C GLU A 6 -2.17 22.46 -30.15
N GLN A 7 -2.32 22.24 -28.84
CA GLN A 7 -1.17 22.08 -27.96
C GLN A 7 -0.89 20.57 -27.85
N PRO A 8 0.32 20.08 -28.14
CA PRO A 8 0.66 18.70 -27.88
C PRO A 8 0.76 18.53 -26.36
N PHE A 9 -0.15 17.73 -25.80
CA PHE A 9 -0.07 17.27 -24.42
C PHE A 9 0.77 15.98 -24.37
N GLU A 10 1.51 15.86 -23.26
CA GLU A 10 2.12 14.66 -22.68
C GLU A 10 3.57 14.35 -23.09
N ASP A 11 4.50 15.00 -22.36
CA ASP A 11 5.83 14.45 -22.06
C ASP A 11 5.66 13.08 -21.39
N ALA A 12 5.75 12.02 -22.19
CA ALA A 12 5.94 10.68 -21.63
C ALA A 12 7.29 10.68 -20.90
N LEU A 13 7.27 10.41 -19.58
CA LEU A 13 8.47 10.24 -18.77
C LEU A 13 9.49 9.39 -19.54
N GLU A 14 10.66 9.96 -19.83
CA GLU A 14 11.65 9.23 -20.60
C GLU A 14 12.10 8.01 -19.80
N ARG A 15 12.44 6.93 -20.50
CA ARG A 15 12.94 5.71 -19.85
C ARG A 15 14.15 6.00 -18.95
N ALA A 16 15.00 6.95 -19.34
CA ALA A 16 16.14 7.38 -18.55
C ALA A 16 15.69 7.98 -17.20
N ASP A 17 14.67 8.83 -17.20
CA ASP A 17 14.12 9.43 -15.98
C ASP A 17 13.52 8.37 -15.05
N LEU A 18 12.81 7.39 -15.61
CA LEU A 18 12.28 6.27 -14.85
C LEU A 18 13.41 5.41 -14.24
N GLU A 19 14.51 5.19 -14.94
CA GLU A 19 15.67 4.46 -14.41
C GLU A 19 16.36 5.23 -13.27
N ILE A 20 16.43 6.57 -13.36
CA ILE A 20 16.92 7.44 -12.28
C ILE A 20 15.98 7.38 -11.06
N ALA A 21 14.67 7.49 -11.28
CA ALA A 21 13.66 7.38 -10.24
C ALA A 21 13.72 6.00 -9.55
N LEU A 22 13.89 4.93 -10.32
CA LEU A 22 14.05 3.57 -9.79
C LEU A 22 15.31 3.43 -8.92
N LYS A 23 16.41 4.08 -9.29
CA LYS A 23 17.62 4.09 -8.47
C LYS A 23 17.37 4.75 -7.11
N LYS A 24 16.66 5.89 -7.09
CA LYS A 24 16.22 6.54 -5.84
C LYS A 24 15.30 5.60 -5.04
N ALA A 25 14.31 5.00 -5.71
CA ALA A 25 13.32 4.13 -5.09
C ALA A 25 13.98 2.94 -4.38
N ARG A 26 14.94 2.28 -5.03
CA ARG A 26 15.70 1.18 -4.40
C ARG A 26 16.44 1.61 -3.15
N GLY A 27 16.98 2.83 -3.12
CA GLY A 27 17.62 3.39 -1.92
C GLY A 27 16.62 3.56 -0.77
N VAL A 28 15.46 4.15 -1.05
CA VAL A 28 14.36 4.32 -0.09
C VAL A 28 13.87 2.97 0.44
N LEU A 29 13.52 2.04 -0.47
CA LEU A 29 13.03 0.71 -0.10
C LEU A 29 14.06 -0.06 0.73
N ALA A 30 15.34 -0.01 0.37
CA ALA A 30 16.40 -0.69 1.12
C ALA A 30 16.63 -0.09 2.51
N ALA A 31 16.44 1.22 2.67
CA ALA A 31 16.54 1.91 3.96
C ALA A 31 15.34 1.60 4.87
N ALA A 32 14.14 1.46 4.30
CA ALA A 32 12.91 1.17 5.03
C ALA A 32 12.65 -0.33 5.27
N ALA A 33 13.40 -1.22 4.60
CA ALA A 33 13.17 -2.66 4.65
C ALA A 33 13.60 -3.29 5.97
N ILE A 34 12.70 -4.10 6.53
CA ILE A 34 13.03 -5.02 7.60
C ILE A 34 13.83 -6.20 7.03
N ARG A 35 14.98 -6.53 7.64
CA ARG A 35 15.83 -7.64 7.18
C ARG A 35 15.62 -8.86 8.06
N GLU A 36 15.44 -10.02 7.44
CA GLU A 36 15.27 -11.29 8.16
C GLU A 36 16.48 -11.61 9.05
N THR A 37 17.68 -11.22 8.61
CA THR A 37 18.94 -11.40 9.34
C THR A 37 19.01 -10.58 10.63
N ASP A 38 18.21 -9.54 10.75
CA ASP A 38 18.16 -8.74 11.97
C ASP A 38 17.46 -9.50 13.10
N PHE A 39 16.92 -10.71 12.87
CA PHE A 39 16.16 -11.51 13.84
C PHE A 39 16.87 -12.83 14.23
N THR A 40 18.18 -12.90 14.04
CA THR A 40 19.00 -14.08 14.38
C THR A 40 19.02 -14.42 15.88
N ASP A 41 18.66 -13.47 16.74
CA ASP A 41 18.44 -13.65 18.17
C ASP A 41 17.07 -14.28 18.51
N LEU A 42 16.09 -14.18 17.59
CA LEU A 42 14.71 -14.66 17.78
C LEU A 42 14.40 -15.95 17.01
N TYR A 43 15.06 -16.17 15.88
CA TYR A 43 14.87 -17.34 15.03
C TYR A 43 16.20 -18.01 14.73
N ASP A 44 16.20 -19.34 14.65
CA ASP A 44 17.39 -20.09 14.28
C ASP A 44 17.84 -19.77 12.84
N ALA A 45 19.16 -19.83 12.63
CA ALA A 45 19.77 -19.47 11.35
C ALA A 45 19.27 -20.34 10.18
N ALA A 46 18.93 -21.61 10.43
CA ALA A 46 18.42 -22.51 9.40
C ALA A 46 17.03 -22.07 8.92
N ARG A 47 16.16 -21.63 9.83
CA ARG A 47 14.83 -21.10 9.54
C ARG A 47 14.89 -19.77 8.79
N ILE A 48 15.76 -18.86 9.21
CA ILE A 48 15.98 -17.59 8.49
C ILE A 48 16.47 -17.87 7.06
N LYS A 49 17.45 -18.78 6.92
CA LYS A 49 17.97 -19.16 5.61
C LYS A 49 16.88 -19.74 4.71
N HIS A 50 16.07 -20.66 5.24
CA HIS A 50 14.96 -21.26 4.50
C HIS A 50 13.96 -20.21 4.00
N ASP A 51 13.62 -19.23 4.84
CA ASP A 51 12.71 -18.14 4.44
C ASP A 51 13.30 -17.25 3.35
N ILE A 52 14.59 -16.89 3.46
CA ILE A 52 15.31 -16.13 2.43
C ILE A 52 15.36 -16.91 1.11
N ASP A 53 15.66 -18.21 1.17
CA ASP A 53 15.72 -19.08 -0.01
C ASP A 53 14.34 -19.18 -0.69
N ASN A 54 13.26 -19.28 0.08
CA ASN A 54 11.89 -19.30 -0.45
C ASN A 54 11.53 -17.97 -1.12
N ALA A 55 11.84 -16.84 -0.49
CA ALA A 55 11.63 -15.52 -1.08
C ALA A 55 12.41 -15.36 -2.39
N ASN A 56 13.67 -15.80 -2.42
CA ASN A 56 14.49 -15.82 -3.63
C ASN A 56 13.89 -16.68 -4.74
N SER A 57 13.40 -17.88 -4.40
CA SER A 57 12.78 -18.78 -5.38
C SER A 57 11.49 -18.19 -5.96
N ARG A 58 10.64 -17.56 -5.13
CA ARG A 58 9.42 -16.89 -5.59
C ARG A 58 9.76 -15.72 -6.51
N GLU A 59 10.73 -14.89 -6.11
CA GLU A 59 11.19 -13.79 -6.96
C GLU A 59 11.72 -14.26 -8.31
N ALA A 60 12.56 -15.30 -8.32
CA ALA A 60 13.08 -15.87 -9.55
C ALA A 60 11.96 -16.39 -10.47
N GLY A 61 10.95 -17.05 -9.89
CA GLY A 61 9.76 -17.50 -10.60
C GLY A 61 8.97 -16.35 -11.22
N PHE A 62 8.82 -15.22 -10.53
CA PHE A 62 8.20 -14.03 -11.10
C PHE A 62 9.02 -13.47 -12.25
N ARG A 63 10.34 -13.28 -12.06
CA ARG A 63 11.24 -12.72 -13.09
C ARG A 63 11.30 -13.57 -14.36
N ALA A 64 11.31 -14.89 -14.23
CA ALA A 64 11.38 -15.81 -15.38
C ALA A 64 10.17 -15.72 -16.31
N ASN A 65 9.02 -15.24 -15.81
CA ASN A 65 7.76 -15.16 -16.55
C ASN A 65 7.41 -13.73 -17.01
N GLN A 66 8.33 -12.76 -16.91
CA GLN A 66 8.04 -11.37 -17.26
C GLN A 66 8.28 -11.05 -18.74
N ALA A 67 7.25 -10.59 -19.43
CA ALA A 67 7.36 -9.90 -20.71
C ALA A 67 8.03 -8.51 -20.54
N PRO A 68 8.60 -7.89 -21.60
CA PRO A 68 9.22 -6.57 -21.51
C PRO A 68 8.33 -5.47 -20.92
N GLU A 69 7.04 -5.44 -21.30
CA GLU A 69 6.04 -4.52 -20.75
C GLU A 69 5.85 -4.73 -19.22
N SER A 70 5.98 -5.97 -18.75
CA SER A 70 5.94 -6.30 -17.33
C SER A 70 7.15 -5.76 -16.56
N ARG A 71 8.29 -5.51 -17.23
CA ARG A 71 9.48 -4.94 -16.59
C ARG A 71 9.29 -3.46 -16.28
N GLU A 72 8.79 -2.67 -17.22
CA GLU A 72 8.52 -1.25 -16.98
C GLU A 72 7.43 -1.07 -15.90
N MET A 73 6.37 -1.89 -15.97
CA MET A 73 5.35 -1.91 -14.92
C MET A 73 5.94 -2.24 -13.55
N LYS A 74 6.88 -3.19 -13.46
CA LYS A 74 7.58 -3.47 -12.20
C LYS A 74 8.44 -2.28 -11.74
N MET A 75 9.08 -1.55 -12.64
CA MET A 75 9.86 -0.38 -12.27
C MET A 75 8.98 0.73 -11.70
N LEU A 76 7.86 1.04 -12.35
CA LEU A 76 6.85 1.96 -11.82
C LEU A 76 6.32 1.45 -10.48
N ALA A 77 6.21 0.12 -10.33
CA ALA A 77 5.75 -0.48 -9.10
C ALA A 77 6.65 -0.20 -7.91
N ASP A 78 7.94 -0.51 -8.08
CA ASP A 78 8.97 -0.26 -7.08
C ASP A 78 9.06 1.25 -6.76
N VAL A 79 8.88 2.13 -7.77
CA VAL A 79 8.89 3.59 -7.57
C VAL A 79 7.69 4.06 -6.75
N PHE A 80 6.48 3.63 -7.08
CA PHE A 80 5.29 4.05 -6.34
C PHE A 80 5.29 3.50 -4.91
N GLU A 81 5.74 2.27 -4.69
CA GLU A 81 5.94 1.73 -3.34
C GLU A 81 6.90 2.61 -2.52
N ALA A 82 8.04 3.00 -3.12
CA ALA A 82 9.00 3.88 -2.47
C ALA A 82 8.41 5.25 -2.12
N ILE A 83 7.61 5.81 -3.03
CA ILE A 83 6.91 7.08 -2.81
C ILE A 83 5.92 6.93 -1.65
N VAL A 84 5.09 5.88 -1.63
CA VAL A 84 4.11 5.66 -0.56
C VAL A 84 4.79 5.52 0.80
N ILE A 85 5.90 4.79 0.87
CA ILE A 85 6.66 4.65 2.11
C ILE A 85 7.24 6.00 2.53
N GLU A 86 8.04 6.64 1.69
CA GLU A 86 8.74 7.87 2.06
C GLU A 86 7.76 9.02 2.38
N GLN A 87 6.73 9.20 1.56
CA GLN A 87 5.77 10.28 1.69
C GLN A 87 4.68 9.99 2.75
N GLY A 88 4.49 8.70 3.06
CA GLY A 88 3.76 8.23 4.23
C GLY A 88 4.14 8.97 5.49
N GLU A 89 5.46 9.08 5.73
CA GLU A 89 6.04 9.76 6.89
C GLU A 89 6.41 11.23 6.61
N LEU A 90 7.09 11.55 5.50
CA LEU A 90 7.59 12.91 5.28
C LEU A 90 6.50 13.96 5.09
N ASN A 91 5.33 13.56 4.57
CA ASN A 91 4.22 14.45 4.25
C ASN A 91 2.89 13.97 4.87
N ASP A 92 2.98 13.16 5.93
CA ASP A 92 1.83 12.69 6.72
C ASP A 92 0.69 12.14 5.87
N TRP A 93 0.97 11.37 4.80
CA TRP A 93 -0.10 10.81 3.96
C TRP A 93 -1.04 9.92 4.79
N PHE A 94 -0.48 9.19 5.75
CA PHE A 94 -1.23 8.39 6.72
C PHE A 94 -1.45 9.11 8.06
N GLY A 95 -1.24 10.43 8.11
CA GLY A 95 -1.35 11.24 9.32
C GLY A 95 -0.07 11.28 10.16
N PRO A 96 0.02 12.23 11.11
CA PRO A 96 1.28 12.59 11.79
C PRO A 96 1.78 11.56 12.81
N ASN A 97 0.97 10.54 13.11
CA ASN A 97 1.33 9.47 14.06
C ASN A 97 1.49 8.11 13.34
N ALA A 98 1.67 8.13 12.03
CA ALA A 98 1.85 6.93 11.22
C ALA A 98 3.32 6.76 10.81
N PHE A 99 3.78 5.51 10.82
CA PHE A 99 5.14 5.12 10.45
C PHE A 99 5.05 4.04 9.40
N THR A 100 5.84 4.15 8.34
CA THR A 100 5.79 3.25 7.19
C THR A 100 7.08 2.46 7.09
N ARG A 101 6.97 1.15 6.96
CA ARG A 101 8.13 0.27 6.81
C ARG A 101 7.87 -0.69 5.65
N LYS A 102 8.90 -0.94 4.85
CA LYS A 102 8.87 -2.05 3.90
C LYS A 102 9.01 -3.33 4.70
N THR A 103 8.15 -4.30 4.44
CA THR A 103 8.23 -5.59 5.10
C THR A 103 9.47 -6.37 4.66
N SER A 104 9.75 -7.48 5.34
CA SER A 104 10.79 -8.41 4.90
C SER A 104 10.44 -9.02 3.54
N ARG A 105 11.44 -9.49 2.78
CA ARG A 105 11.18 -10.17 1.51
C ARG A 105 10.36 -11.43 1.73
N TYR A 106 10.56 -12.13 2.85
CA TYR A 106 9.68 -13.22 3.24
C TYR A 106 8.22 -12.77 3.37
N ASP A 107 7.95 -11.67 4.08
CA ASP A 107 6.57 -11.20 4.31
C ASP A 107 5.91 -10.64 3.05
N ASP A 108 6.67 -9.97 2.19
CA ASP A 108 6.27 -9.59 0.82
C ASP A 108 5.85 -10.84 0.03
N TYR A 109 6.77 -11.79 -0.20
CA TYR A 109 6.48 -12.92 -1.09
C TYR A 109 5.55 -13.98 -0.50
N GLU A 110 5.62 -14.25 0.80
CA GLU A 110 4.82 -15.28 1.49
C GLU A 110 3.47 -14.75 1.95
N ASN A 111 3.48 -13.59 2.61
CA ASN A 111 2.29 -13.00 3.22
C ASN A 111 1.65 -11.92 2.33
N GLY A 112 2.27 -11.51 1.22
CA GLY A 112 1.77 -10.52 0.25
C GLY A 112 1.41 -9.21 0.91
N ILE A 113 2.32 -8.70 1.74
CA ILE A 113 2.24 -7.39 2.37
C ILE A 113 3.53 -6.68 1.99
N ASP A 114 3.45 -5.65 1.16
CA ASP A 114 4.63 -4.89 0.70
C ASP A 114 5.12 -3.94 1.80
N ALA A 115 4.18 -3.30 2.49
CA ALA A 115 4.46 -2.34 3.54
C ALA A 115 3.53 -2.51 4.73
N ILE A 116 4.00 -2.08 5.90
CA ILE A 116 3.17 -1.88 7.08
C ILE A 116 3.10 -0.39 7.42
N VAL A 117 1.90 0.08 7.75
CA VAL A 117 1.68 1.35 8.42
C VAL A 117 1.41 1.08 9.90
N GLU A 118 2.29 1.54 10.77
CA GLU A 118 2.13 1.51 12.22
C GLU A 118 1.49 2.82 12.69
N PHE A 119 0.32 2.74 13.31
CA PHE A 119 -0.31 3.89 13.93
C PHE A 119 -0.03 3.89 15.43
N GLU A 120 0.67 4.93 15.89
CA GLU A 120 0.81 5.16 17.32
C GLU A 120 -0.44 5.84 17.87
N LYS A 121 -0.94 5.29 18.98
CA LYS A 121 -1.92 5.95 19.83
C LYS A 121 -1.20 6.47 21.07
N PRO A 122 -1.05 7.80 21.25
CA PRO A 122 -0.30 8.39 22.36
C PRO A 122 -0.74 7.97 23.77
N GLN A 123 -1.93 7.36 23.90
CA GLN A 123 -2.58 7.01 25.17
C GLN A 123 -2.83 5.51 25.33
N GLU A 124 -2.46 4.69 24.36
CA GLU A 124 -2.65 3.22 24.42
C GLU A 124 -1.30 2.52 24.23
N ALA A 125 -1.04 1.48 25.02
CA ALA A 125 0.15 0.63 24.85
C ALA A 125 0.07 -0.28 23.60
N THR A 126 -0.90 -0.05 22.72
CA THR A 126 -1.18 -0.87 21.54
C THR A 126 -0.90 -0.08 20.27
N HIS A 127 -0.09 -0.66 19.38
CA HIS A 127 0.01 -0.23 18.00
C HIS A 127 -1.08 -0.91 17.18
N LEU A 128 -1.60 -0.20 16.19
CA LEU A 128 -2.34 -0.83 15.11
C LEU A 128 -1.44 -0.88 13.88
N GLY A 129 -1.17 -2.08 13.38
CA GLY A 129 -0.54 -2.29 12.08
C GLY A 129 -1.59 -2.42 10.99
N LEU A 130 -1.40 -1.73 9.86
CA LEU A 130 -2.14 -1.93 8.62
C LEU A 130 -1.19 -2.45 7.55
N GLY A 131 -1.45 -3.65 7.03
CA GLY A 131 -0.71 -4.21 5.91
C GLY A 131 -1.20 -3.62 4.59
N ILE A 132 -0.28 -3.17 3.75
CA ILE A 132 -0.55 -2.60 2.44
C ILE A 132 0.08 -3.48 1.36
N ASP A 133 -0.73 -3.83 0.36
CA ASP A 133 -0.32 -4.52 -0.86
C ASP A 133 -0.52 -3.55 -2.04
N VAL A 134 0.56 -3.13 -2.68
CA VAL A 134 0.56 -2.14 -3.75
C VAL A 134 0.26 -2.83 -5.09
N THR A 135 -0.58 -2.21 -5.92
CA THR A 135 -0.96 -2.75 -7.23
C THR A 135 -1.01 -1.69 -8.31
N PHE A 136 -0.71 -2.11 -9.54
CA PHE A 136 -0.73 -1.31 -10.76
C PHE A 136 -1.73 -1.86 -11.77
N THR A 137 -2.25 -3.07 -11.50
CA THR A 137 -3.19 -3.75 -12.38
C THR A 137 -4.61 -3.48 -11.92
N ALA A 138 -5.49 -3.20 -12.88
CA ALA A 138 -6.93 -3.11 -12.63
C ALA A 138 -7.52 -4.45 -12.15
N ASP A 139 -6.97 -5.58 -12.62
CA ASP A 139 -7.35 -6.90 -12.10
C ASP A 139 -6.69 -7.14 -10.74
N THR A 140 -7.51 -7.04 -9.70
CA THR A 140 -7.16 -7.24 -8.30
C THR A 140 -7.87 -8.45 -7.69
N SER A 141 -8.57 -9.22 -8.51
CA SER A 141 -9.47 -10.31 -8.09
C SER A 141 -8.77 -11.37 -7.23
N LYS A 142 -7.56 -11.80 -7.62
CA LYS A 142 -6.77 -12.79 -6.87
C LYS A 142 -6.32 -12.25 -5.51
N LYS A 143 -5.85 -11.00 -5.47
CA LYS A 143 -5.39 -10.34 -4.23
C LYS A 143 -6.57 -10.19 -3.25
N PHE A 144 -7.72 -9.72 -3.75
CA PHE A 144 -8.95 -9.61 -2.96
C PHE A 144 -9.50 -10.97 -2.52
N GLY A 145 -9.49 -11.98 -3.41
CA GLY A 145 -9.90 -13.35 -3.07
C GLY A 145 -9.13 -13.89 -1.88
N ARG A 146 -7.80 -13.72 -1.88
CA ARG A 146 -6.94 -14.10 -0.76
C ARG A 146 -7.33 -13.44 0.56
N ILE A 147 -7.57 -12.12 0.57
CA ILE A 147 -7.98 -11.39 1.79
C ILE A 147 -9.34 -11.90 2.27
N THR A 148 -10.30 -12.04 1.38
CA THR A 148 -11.66 -12.45 1.74
C THR A 148 -11.75 -13.90 2.22
N ASP A 149 -10.94 -14.81 1.65
CA ASP A 149 -10.80 -16.19 2.12
C ASP A 149 -10.21 -16.26 3.53
N GLN A 150 -9.21 -15.41 3.83
CA GLN A 150 -8.65 -15.30 5.18
C GLN A 150 -9.70 -14.81 6.18
N ILE A 151 -10.44 -13.75 5.84
CA ILE A 151 -11.53 -13.22 6.67
C ILE A 151 -12.56 -14.31 6.94
N LYS A 152 -13.01 -15.03 5.89
CA LYS A 152 -13.98 -16.12 6.02
C LYS A 152 -13.47 -17.23 6.93
N ALA A 153 -12.18 -17.53 6.87
CA ALA A 153 -11.52 -18.49 7.76
C ALA A 153 -11.31 -17.96 9.19
N GLY A 154 -11.70 -16.72 9.50
CA GLY A 154 -11.50 -16.09 10.81
C GLY A 154 -10.03 -15.76 11.10
N ARG A 155 -9.23 -15.54 10.04
CA ARG A 155 -7.80 -15.25 10.13
C ARG A 155 -7.50 -13.93 9.43
N LEU A 156 -6.42 -13.31 9.86
CA LEU A 156 -5.82 -12.16 9.23
C LEU A 156 -4.33 -12.45 8.99
N PRO A 157 -3.69 -11.74 8.05
CA PRO A 157 -2.26 -11.86 7.82
C PRO A 157 -1.42 -11.67 9.09
N ARG A 158 -0.19 -12.19 9.02
CA ARG A 158 0.87 -11.96 10.00
C ARG A 158 2.08 -11.37 9.29
N ILE A 159 2.89 -10.64 10.04
CA ILE A 159 4.22 -10.19 9.63
C ILE A 159 5.21 -10.91 10.55
N LYS A 160 5.99 -11.82 9.99
CA LYS A 160 6.89 -12.70 10.75
C LYS A 160 8.10 -11.93 11.29
N TYR A 161 8.65 -11.06 10.47
CA TYR A 161 9.81 -10.24 10.80
C TYR A 161 9.30 -8.81 11.02
N PHE A 162 8.70 -8.56 12.18
CA PHE A 162 8.21 -7.24 12.58
C PHE A 162 9.13 -6.61 13.61
N SER A 163 9.47 -5.33 13.41
CA SER A 163 10.29 -4.55 14.34
C SER A 163 9.77 -3.12 14.41
N SER A 164 9.26 -2.74 15.58
CA SER A 164 8.87 -1.37 15.90
C SER A 164 9.94 -0.73 16.76
N GLU A 165 10.63 0.28 16.23
CA GLU A 165 11.63 1.05 16.99
C GLU A 165 11.00 1.79 18.17
N ARG A 166 9.77 2.27 17.99
CA ARG A 166 9.07 3.12 18.99
C ARG A 166 8.60 2.33 20.21
N LEU A 167 8.12 1.11 19.96
CA LEU A 167 7.65 0.23 21.03
C LEU A 167 8.73 -0.71 21.56
N HIS A 168 9.91 -0.71 20.93
CA HIS A 168 10.97 -1.67 21.19
C HIS A 168 10.45 -3.13 21.11
N ILE A 169 9.48 -3.39 20.24
CA ILE A 169 8.91 -4.71 19.99
C ILE A 169 9.57 -5.31 18.75
N ARG A 170 10.07 -6.53 18.88
CA ARG A 170 10.60 -7.34 17.78
C ARG A 170 9.99 -8.73 17.86
N GLY A 171 9.62 -9.29 16.70
CA GLY A 171 9.05 -10.62 16.60
C GLY A 171 7.94 -10.70 15.55
N GLU A 172 6.92 -11.52 15.81
CA GLU A 172 5.80 -11.70 14.90
C GLU A 172 4.62 -10.80 15.26
N LEU A 173 4.14 -10.00 14.31
CA LEU A 173 2.90 -9.25 14.43
C LEU A 173 1.75 -10.04 13.80
N ARG A 174 0.74 -10.36 14.59
CA ARG A 174 -0.43 -11.15 14.15
C ARG A 174 -1.67 -10.28 14.00
N ASN A 175 -2.62 -10.83 13.24
CA ASN A 175 -3.96 -10.26 13.06
C ASN A 175 -3.94 -8.86 12.43
N VAL A 176 -3.06 -8.68 11.44
CA VAL A 176 -2.86 -7.41 10.75
C VAL A 176 -3.97 -7.25 9.71
N PRO A 177 -4.89 -6.27 9.82
CA PRO A 177 -5.79 -5.94 8.73
C PRO A 177 -4.96 -5.58 7.49
N ALA A 178 -5.37 -6.09 6.33
CA ALA A 178 -4.68 -5.83 5.06
C ALA A 178 -5.63 -5.21 4.03
N VAL A 179 -5.07 -4.33 3.21
CA VAL A 179 -5.74 -3.59 2.14
C VAL A 179 -4.83 -3.52 0.91
N ILE A 180 -5.43 -3.29 -0.25
CA ILE A 180 -4.73 -3.14 -1.53
C ILE A 180 -4.81 -1.68 -1.93
N ILE A 181 -3.70 -1.04 -2.29
CA ILE A 181 -3.71 0.33 -2.81
C ILE A 181 -3.16 0.35 -4.23
N GLY A 182 -3.60 1.28 -5.06
CA GLY A 182 -3.11 1.33 -6.42
C GLY A 182 -3.20 2.69 -7.09
N ALA A 183 -2.46 2.80 -8.18
CA ALA A 183 -2.50 3.96 -9.06
C ALA A 183 -2.19 3.51 -10.49
N SER A 184 -2.78 4.21 -11.45
CA SER A 184 -2.48 4.01 -12.87
C SER A 184 -1.08 4.49 -13.21
N ARG A 185 -0.54 3.94 -14.30
CA ARG A 185 0.73 4.38 -14.89
C ARG A 185 0.79 5.90 -15.05
N LYS A 186 -0.28 6.51 -15.56
CA LYS A 186 -0.35 7.96 -15.78
C LYS A 186 -0.18 8.74 -14.48
N THR A 187 -0.93 8.39 -13.44
CA THR A 187 -0.85 9.08 -12.14
C THR A 187 0.51 8.93 -11.48
N ILE A 188 1.19 7.79 -11.64
CA ILE A 188 2.54 7.61 -11.11
C ILE A 188 3.55 8.42 -11.91
N GLN A 189 3.43 8.45 -13.24
CA GLN A 189 4.30 9.26 -14.10
C GLN A 189 4.14 10.76 -13.82
N GLU A 190 2.94 11.24 -13.48
CA GLU A 190 2.70 12.61 -13.00
C GLU A 190 3.38 12.88 -11.65
N LEU A 191 3.41 11.88 -10.76
CA LEU A 191 3.95 12.01 -9.41
C LEU A 191 5.49 11.93 -9.35
N ILE A 192 6.13 11.22 -10.29
CA ILE A 192 7.58 11.00 -10.30
C ILE A 192 8.38 12.31 -10.35
N PRO A 193 8.12 13.26 -11.27
CA PRO A 193 8.86 14.53 -11.33
C PRO A 193 8.80 15.29 -10.01
N VAL A 194 7.61 15.45 -9.44
CA VAL A 194 7.39 16.13 -8.15
C VAL A 194 8.21 15.47 -7.03
N TRP A 195 8.22 14.14 -7.01
CA TRP A 195 9.01 13.36 -6.05
C TRP A 195 10.53 13.51 -6.26
N MET A 196 10.98 13.56 -7.51
CA MET A 196 12.39 13.72 -7.85
C MET A 196 12.91 15.13 -7.53
N GLU A 197 12.09 16.15 -7.72
CA GLU A 197 12.37 17.55 -7.37
C GLU A 197 12.31 17.82 -5.86
N ARG A 198 11.76 16.87 -5.08
CA ARG A 198 11.55 17.00 -3.62
C ARG A 198 10.60 18.15 -3.28
N ASP A 199 9.63 18.43 -4.15
CA ASP A 199 8.59 19.42 -3.84
C ASP A 199 7.61 18.85 -2.81
N ASN A 200 8.01 18.90 -1.54
CA ASN A 200 7.19 18.42 -0.42
C ASN A 200 5.86 19.18 -0.29
N LYS A 201 5.79 20.43 -0.76
CA LYS A 201 4.55 21.20 -0.70
C LYS A 201 3.52 20.62 -1.68
N GLU A 202 3.96 20.26 -2.87
CA GLU A 202 3.12 19.60 -3.87
C GLU A 202 2.83 18.13 -3.48
N LEU A 203 3.82 17.38 -3.00
CA LEU A 203 3.61 16.00 -2.52
C LEU A 203 2.63 15.92 -1.34
N ALA A 204 2.69 16.86 -0.39
CA ALA A 204 1.74 16.98 0.72
C ALA A 204 0.33 17.37 0.27
N ARG A 205 0.18 17.86 -0.97
CA ARG A 205 -1.09 18.26 -1.57
C ARG A 205 -1.49 17.37 -2.76
N HIS A 206 -0.71 16.35 -3.09
CA HIS A 206 -1.01 15.58 -4.28
C HIS A 206 -2.27 14.72 -4.08
N LYS A 207 -3.14 14.65 -5.11
CA LYS A 207 -4.43 13.93 -5.08
C LYS A 207 -4.30 12.44 -4.69
N ILE A 208 -3.14 11.85 -4.98
CA ILE A 208 -2.85 10.43 -4.71
C ILE A 208 -3.03 10.05 -3.25
N GLN A 209 -2.72 10.94 -2.29
CA GLN A 209 -2.89 10.63 -0.88
C GLN A 209 -4.36 10.35 -0.54
N PHE A 210 -5.29 11.06 -1.20
CA PHE A 210 -6.72 10.87 -0.99
C PHE A 210 -7.25 9.65 -1.73
N MET A 211 -6.69 9.34 -2.90
CA MET A 211 -6.98 8.09 -3.60
C MET A 211 -6.64 6.90 -2.68
N ILE A 212 -5.41 6.88 -2.15
CA ILE A 212 -4.95 5.85 -1.20
C ILE A 212 -5.86 5.79 0.03
N LEU A 213 -6.14 6.92 0.70
CA LEU A 213 -6.96 6.92 1.91
C LEU A 213 -8.41 6.48 1.66
N GLU A 214 -9.01 6.85 0.52
CA GLU A 214 -10.37 6.41 0.17
C GLU A 214 -10.41 4.93 -0.25
N GLU A 215 -9.37 4.42 -0.94
CA GLU A 215 -9.21 2.98 -1.21
C GLU A 215 -9.11 2.18 0.08
N ILE A 216 -8.30 2.64 1.02
CA ILE A 216 -8.16 2.00 2.33
C ILE A 216 -9.51 2.02 3.04
N LYS A 217 -10.16 3.18 3.16
CA LYS A 217 -11.45 3.34 3.85
C LYS A 217 -12.53 2.42 3.28
N ILE A 218 -12.74 2.40 1.96
CA ILE A 218 -13.81 1.61 1.35
C ILE A 218 -13.59 0.11 1.55
N GLN A 219 -12.33 -0.34 1.52
CA GLN A 219 -11.96 -1.73 1.80
C GLN A 219 -12.17 -2.09 3.26
N LEU A 220 -11.71 -1.26 4.21
CA LEU A 220 -11.89 -1.51 5.63
C LEU A 220 -13.39 -1.58 5.99
N GLU A 221 -14.23 -0.73 5.40
CA GLU A 221 -15.69 -0.80 5.54
C GLU A 221 -16.27 -2.12 5.04
N ALA A 222 -15.88 -2.53 3.82
CA ALA A 222 -16.37 -3.74 3.19
C ALA A 222 -15.91 -5.00 3.94
N PHE A 223 -14.63 -5.07 4.31
CA PHE A 223 -14.04 -6.20 5.03
C PHE A 223 -14.59 -6.34 6.45
N LYS A 224 -14.80 -5.23 7.17
CA LYS A 224 -15.51 -5.23 8.45
C LYS A 224 -16.90 -5.83 8.30
N ALA A 225 -17.69 -5.35 7.33
CA ALA A 225 -19.05 -5.83 7.12
C ALA A 225 -19.08 -7.32 6.73
N TYR A 226 -18.16 -7.73 5.87
CA TYR A 226 -18.02 -9.13 5.46
C TYR A 226 -17.62 -10.05 6.63
N ALA A 227 -16.69 -9.61 7.48
CA ALA A 227 -16.30 -10.33 8.69
C ALA A 227 -17.51 -10.51 9.63
N LEU A 228 -18.29 -9.45 9.88
CA LEU A 228 -19.52 -9.52 10.69
C LEU A 228 -20.53 -10.50 10.10
N LYS A 229 -20.77 -10.45 8.79
CA LYS A 229 -21.68 -11.37 8.10
C LYS A 229 -21.28 -12.84 8.28
N ASN A 230 -19.97 -13.12 8.35
CA ASN A 230 -19.44 -14.48 8.56
C ASN A 230 -19.26 -14.84 10.05
N GLY A 231 -19.80 -14.05 10.98
CA GLY A 231 -19.68 -14.29 12.42
C GLY A 231 -18.26 -14.12 12.97
N LYS A 232 -17.38 -13.39 12.26
CA LYS A 232 -15.97 -13.18 12.62
C LYS A 232 -15.79 -11.85 13.34
N THR A 233 -16.35 -11.73 14.54
CA THR A 233 -16.37 -10.48 15.32
C THR A 233 -14.97 -9.93 15.62
N ASP A 234 -14.01 -10.79 15.96
CA ASP A 234 -12.64 -10.34 16.26
C ASP A 234 -11.95 -9.75 15.02
N VAL A 235 -12.13 -10.39 13.85
CA VAL A 235 -11.63 -9.87 12.57
C VAL A 235 -12.31 -8.55 12.23
N ALA A 236 -13.62 -8.45 12.41
CA ALA A 236 -14.36 -7.21 12.20
C ALA A 236 -13.88 -6.07 13.10
N ASN A 237 -13.54 -6.36 14.35
CA ASN A 237 -13.01 -5.38 15.29
C ASN A 237 -11.65 -4.83 14.84
N ARG A 238 -10.76 -5.66 14.30
CA ARG A 238 -9.48 -5.21 13.73
C ARG A 238 -9.67 -4.27 12.54
N TYR A 239 -10.58 -4.60 11.64
CA TYR A 239 -10.92 -3.68 10.52
C TYR A 239 -11.59 -2.39 11.00
N ARG A 240 -12.42 -2.45 12.04
CA ARG A 240 -13.04 -1.26 12.65
C ARG A 240 -11.98 -0.35 13.26
N GLU A 241 -11.03 -0.89 14.02
CA GLU A 241 -9.92 -0.11 14.62
C GLU A 241 -9.16 0.68 13.54
N ALA A 242 -8.80 0.01 12.43
CA ALA A 242 -8.12 0.67 11.31
C ALA A 242 -9.00 1.73 10.64
N LEU A 243 -10.29 1.43 10.48
CA LEU A 243 -11.23 2.32 9.82
C LEU A 243 -11.40 3.63 10.59
N GLU A 244 -11.48 3.59 11.91
CA GLU A 244 -11.64 4.80 12.72
C GLU A 244 -10.41 5.71 12.64
N ILE A 245 -9.20 5.12 12.58
CA ILE A 245 -7.97 5.90 12.37
C ILE A 245 -7.98 6.57 10.99
N VAL A 246 -8.28 5.83 9.93
CA VAL A 246 -8.33 6.35 8.55
C VAL A 246 -9.39 7.45 8.40
N LYS A 247 -10.56 7.27 9.04
CA LYS A 247 -11.60 8.31 9.08
C LYS A 247 -11.14 9.56 9.81
N ALA A 248 -10.41 9.43 10.91
CA ALA A 248 -9.86 10.58 11.63
C ALA A 248 -8.82 11.33 10.78
N ILE A 249 -7.96 10.61 10.05
CA ILE A 249 -6.99 11.21 9.12
C ILE A 249 -7.70 11.98 8.00
N LEU A 250 -8.70 11.37 7.36
CA LEU A 250 -9.50 12.02 6.32
C LEU A 250 -10.24 13.25 6.86
N ALA A 251 -10.78 13.19 8.08
CA ALA A 251 -11.42 14.33 8.72
C ALA A 251 -10.44 15.48 9.00
N GLY A 252 -9.23 15.17 9.46
CA GLY A 252 -8.15 16.15 9.66
C GLY A 252 -7.71 16.82 8.36
N LYS A 253 -7.81 16.11 7.23
CA LYS A 253 -7.48 16.62 5.88
C LYS A 253 -8.68 17.22 5.13
N ALA A 254 -9.84 17.36 5.77
CA ALA A 254 -11.09 17.75 5.10
C ALA A 254 -11.05 19.12 4.40
N ALA A 255 -10.30 20.09 4.94
CA ALA A 255 -10.15 21.40 4.32
C ALA A 255 -9.47 21.28 2.94
N PHE A 256 -8.38 20.53 2.88
CA PHE A 256 -7.62 20.31 1.66
C PHE A 256 -8.36 19.39 0.68
N ARG A 257 -9.06 18.37 1.19
CA ARG A 257 -9.87 17.44 0.38
C ARG A 257 -10.95 18.14 -0.45
N LYS A 258 -11.51 19.26 0.03
CA LYS A 258 -12.55 20.04 -0.68
C LYS A 258 -12.01 20.77 -1.92
N GLU A 259 -10.70 20.96 -2.02
CA GLU A 259 -10.06 21.60 -3.17
C GLU A 259 -9.93 20.65 -4.36
N ILE A 260 -9.99 19.33 -4.12
CA ILE A 260 -9.89 18.29 -5.13
C ILE A 260 -11.29 17.78 -5.46
N SER A 261 -11.65 17.83 -6.74
CA SER A 261 -12.96 17.35 -7.18
C SER A 261 -13.05 15.83 -7.15
N ASP A 262 -14.25 15.28 -6.92
CA ASP A 262 -14.46 13.83 -6.98
C ASP A 262 -14.19 13.27 -8.39
N ASP A 263 -14.44 14.07 -9.42
CA ASP A 263 -14.17 13.69 -10.81
C ASP A 263 -12.68 13.55 -11.06
N GLU A 264 -11.85 14.42 -10.45
CA GLU A 264 -10.40 14.34 -10.53
C GLU A 264 -9.85 13.02 -9.95
N LEU A 265 -10.39 12.55 -8.83
CA LEU A 265 -10.00 11.25 -8.26
C LEU A 265 -10.43 10.08 -9.16
N LYS A 266 -11.62 10.18 -9.78
CA LYS A 266 -12.17 9.15 -10.66
C LYS A 266 -11.50 9.08 -12.03
N THR A 267 -10.60 10.01 -12.36
CA THR A 267 -9.82 9.93 -13.60
C THR A 267 -8.81 8.78 -13.60
N ASP A 268 -8.44 8.25 -12.43
CA ASP A 268 -7.53 7.12 -12.35
C ASP A 268 -8.27 5.77 -12.52
N PRO A 269 -7.96 4.98 -13.56
CA PRO A 269 -8.65 3.72 -13.83
C PRO A 269 -8.35 2.61 -12.81
N VAL A 270 -7.20 2.63 -12.14
CA VAL A 270 -6.86 1.60 -11.13
C VAL A 270 -7.65 1.87 -9.86
N PHE A 271 -7.68 3.13 -9.41
CA PHE A 271 -8.52 3.57 -8.30
C PHE A 271 -9.99 3.22 -8.53
N PHE A 272 -10.51 3.57 -9.71
CA PHE A 272 -11.88 3.24 -10.06
C PHE A 272 -12.13 1.72 -10.07
N SER A 273 -11.21 0.92 -10.60
CA SER A 273 -11.32 -0.54 -10.62
C SER A 273 -11.40 -1.13 -9.21
N ILE A 274 -10.57 -0.63 -8.28
CA ILE A 274 -10.59 -1.05 -6.87
C ILE A 274 -11.94 -0.69 -6.22
N GLN A 275 -12.41 0.54 -6.42
CA GLN A 275 -13.70 0.98 -5.87
C GLN A 275 -14.87 0.16 -6.42
N ASP A 276 -14.93 0.00 -7.74
CA ASP A 276 -15.99 -0.74 -8.43
C ASP A 276 -15.98 -2.23 -8.02
N TYR A 277 -14.81 -2.85 -7.92
CA TYR A 277 -14.67 -4.22 -7.42
C TYR A 277 -15.29 -4.34 -6.02
N ILE A 278 -14.92 -3.46 -5.09
CA ILE A 278 -15.44 -3.50 -3.71
C ILE A 278 -16.96 -3.25 -3.68
N GLN A 279 -17.47 -2.33 -4.48
CA GLN A 279 -18.91 -2.05 -4.55
C GLN A 279 -19.70 -3.25 -5.10
N ARG A 280 -19.23 -3.86 -6.19
CA ARG A 280 -19.85 -5.08 -6.74
C ARG A 280 -19.77 -6.25 -5.76
N TRP A 281 -18.63 -6.40 -5.08
CA TRP A 281 -18.43 -7.43 -4.09
C TRP A 281 -19.37 -7.25 -2.89
N ARG A 282 -19.51 -6.03 -2.34
CA ARG A 282 -20.48 -5.70 -1.28
C ARG A 282 -21.90 -6.12 -1.61
N LYS A 283 -22.36 -5.78 -2.82
CA LYS A 283 -23.68 -6.20 -3.34
C LYS A 283 -23.82 -7.73 -3.37
N SER A 284 -22.76 -8.47 -3.72
CA SER A 284 -22.78 -9.94 -3.78
C SER A 284 -23.05 -10.60 -2.41
N PHE A 285 -22.78 -9.90 -1.30
CA PHE A 285 -23.08 -10.38 0.04
C PHE A 285 -24.08 -9.51 0.81
N GLY A 286 -24.87 -8.68 0.11
CA GLY A 286 -26.05 -8.00 0.68
C GLY A 286 -25.73 -6.83 1.61
N VAL A 287 -24.67 -6.07 1.32
CA VAL A 287 -24.24 -4.84 2.03
C VAL A 287 -23.92 -3.72 1.04
#